data_AF-A0A945K3P6-F1
#
_entry.id   AF-A0A945K3P6-F1
#
_cell.length_a   1.000
_cell.length_b   1.000
_cell.length_c   1.000
_cell.angle_alpha   90.00
_cell.angle_beta   90.00
_cell.angle_gamma   90.00
#
_symmetry.space_group_name_H-M   'P 1'
#
loop_
_entity.id
_entity.type
_entity.pdbx_description
1 polymer ?
#
loop_
_entity_poly.entity_id
_entity_poly.type
_entity_poly.pdbx_seq_one_letter_code
_entity_poly.pdbx_strand_id
1 'polypeptide(L)'
;PVRDKETIDMELQLKDLEALEKLRDKNVRTAKSGDKEGQKILAICEKYIAHLEAGNSARSVDASEDELEVIETLQLLTAKPVMYMCNVDEESVKTGNKHVSAVKEAVKNEDAEVLLIATAIEAEIAELEDVEERLMFLEELGLEKPGVHYLIQSTYKLLNLKTYFTAGLKEVRAWTITEGTKAPQAAAVIHTDFEKGFIRAEVMAYNDFVTLGSEQACKDNGKLAIEGKDYLVKDGDIMNFRFNV
;
A
#
# COMPACT_ATOMS: atom_id res chain seq x y z
N PRO A 1 -19.32 -4.66 15.75
CA PRO A 1 -18.34 -4.31 14.69
C PRO A 1 -18.27 -2.80 14.46
N VAL A 2 -19.39 -2.13 14.15
CA VAL A 2 -19.40 -0.66 13.95
C VAL A 2 -18.95 0.08 15.21
N ARG A 3 -19.55 -0.22 16.38
CA ARG A 3 -19.11 0.34 17.66
C ARG A 3 -17.63 0.08 17.97
N ASP A 4 -17.15 -1.13 17.66
CA ASP A 4 -15.76 -1.51 17.92
C ASP A 4 -14.80 -0.69 17.04
N LYS A 5 -15.16 -0.49 15.76
CA LYS A 5 -14.47 0.42 14.83
C LYS A 5 -14.45 1.86 15.36
N GLU A 6 -15.61 2.39 15.75
CA GLU A 6 -15.73 3.75 16.30
C GLU A 6 -14.88 3.94 17.55
N THR A 7 -14.79 2.92 18.40
CA THR A 7 -13.96 2.97 19.61
C THR A 7 -12.48 3.12 19.25
N ILE A 8 -11.99 2.29 18.31
CA ILE A 8 -10.60 2.37 17.86
C ILE A 8 -10.32 3.72 17.18
N ASP A 9 -11.21 4.19 16.30
CA ASP A 9 -11.03 5.47 15.63
C ASP A 9 -10.95 6.63 16.64
N MET A 10 -11.85 6.67 17.62
CA MET A 10 -11.83 7.71 18.65
C MET A 10 -10.51 7.69 19.45
N GLU A 11 -10.01 6.51 19.81
CA GLU A 11 -8.73 6.39 20.52
C GLU A 11 -7.55 6.90 19.69
N LEU A 12 -7.51 6.56 18.39
CA LEU A 12 -6.46 7.03 17.47
C LEU A 12 -6.57 8.55 17.24
N GLN A 13 -7.78 9.06 17.04
CA GLN A 13 -8.05 10.49 16.83
C GLN A 13 -7.65 11.32 18.05
N LEU A 14 -7.92 10.85 19.27
CA LEU A 14 -7.49 11.50 20.50
C LEU A 14 -5.97 11.61 20.60
N LYS A 15 -5.25 10.57 20.17
CA LYS A 15 -3.77 10.59 20.16
C LYS A 15 -3.22 11.57 19.13
N ASP A 16 -3.83 11.66 17.96
CA ASP A 16 -3.43 12.62 16.93
C ASP A 16 -3.76 14.06 17.31
N LEU A 17 -4.89 14.29 18.01
CA LEU A 17 -5.24 15.59 18.58
C LEU A 17 -4.14 16.09 19.52
N GLU A 18 -3.67 15.26 20.46
CA GLU A 18 -2.57 15.62 21.37
C GLU A 18 -1.31 16.07 20.60
N ALA A 19 -0.98 15.40 19.50
CA ALA A 19 0.18 15.74 18.67
C ALA A 19 0.00 17.08 17.94
N LEU A 20 -1.17 17.32 17.36
CA LEU A 20 -1.52 18.56 16.66
C LEU A 20 -1.59 19.75 17.60
N GLU A 21 -2.19 19.60 18.78
CA GLU A 21 -2.27 20.66 19.79
C GLU A 21 -0.87 21.06 20.27
N LYS A 22 0.01 20.08 20.50
CA LYS A 22 1.40 20.35 20.86
C LYS A 22 2.16 21.10 19.77
N LEU A 23 1.91 20.79 18.48
CA LEU A 23 2.51 21.53 17.37
C LEU A 23 1.94 22.95 17.27
N ARG A 24 0.62 23.10 17.38
CA ARG A 24 -0.09 24.39 17.41
C ARG A 24 0.53 25.28 18.48
N ASP A 25 0.56 24.83 19.73
CA ASP A 25 0.95 25.63 20.90
C ASP A 25 2.40 26.12 20.82
N LYS A 26 3.31 25.31 20.27
CA LYS A 26 4.69 25.70 19.99
C LYS A 26 4.79 26.85 18.98
N ASN A 27 3.89 26.91 18.01
CA ASN A 27 3.93 27.86 16.89
C ASN A 27 3.06 29.11 17.12
N VAL A 28 2.16 29.12 18.12
CA VAL A 28 1.29 30.27 18.44
C VAL A 28 2.07 31.57 18.61
N ARG A 29 3.18 31.56 19.38
CA ARG A 29 3.96 32.78 19.64
C ARG A 29 4.66 33.29 18.37
N THR A 30 5.23 32.37 17.59
CA THR A 30 5.91 32.66 16.33
C THR A 30 4.92 33.24 15.31
N ALA A 31 3.76 32.61 15.14
CA ALA A 31 2.68 33.09 14.28
C ALA A 31 2.20 34.51 14.65
N LYS A 32 2.02 34.78 15.96
CA LYS A 32 1.61 36.10 16.49
C LYS A 32 2.65 37.20 16.26
N SER A 33 3.91 36.85 16.05
CA SER A 33 4.97 37.81 15.71
C SER A 33 4.95 38.25 14.23
N GLY A 34 4.07 37.66 13.41
CA GLY A 34 3.93 37.95 11.99
C GLY A 34 4.76 37.03 11.08
N ASP A 35 5.35 35.98 11.63
CA ASP A 35 6.07 34.97 10.85
C ASP A 35 5.09 34.15 9.99
N LYS A 36 5.34 34.12 8.67
CA LYS A 36 4.44 33.50 7.69
C LYS A 36 4.37 31.98 7.84
N GLU A 37 5.50 31.35 8.17
CA GLU A 37 5.58 29.89 8.32
C GLU A 37 4.83 29.44 9.59
N GLY A 38 5.05 30.14 10.70
CA GLY A 38 4.29 29.92 11.92
C GLY A 38 2.78 30.10 11.74
N GLN A 39 2.35 31.07 10.92
CA GLN A 39 0.93 31.26 10.59
C GLN A 39 0.38 30.13 9.72
N LYS A 40 1.15 29.64 8.74
CA LYS A 40 0.79 28.48 7.91
C LYS A 40 0.60 27.23 8.77
N ILE A 41 1.58 26.89 9.61
CA ILE A 41 1.52 25.73 10.51
C ILE A 41 0.31 25.82 11.45
N LEU A 42 0.03 27.00 12.00
CA LEU A 42 -1.10 27.20 12.91
C LEU A 42 -2.44 26.95 12.20
N ALA A 43 -2.63 27.50 11.00
CA ALA A 43 -3.83 27.27 10.20
C ALA A 43 -4.02 25.78 9.84
N ILE A 44 -2.93 25.08 9.50
CA ILE A 44 -2.94 23.63 9.24
C ILE A 44 -3.38 22.87 10.50
N CYS A 45 -2.78 23.17 11.65
CA CYS A 45 -3.13 22.49 12.90
C CYS A 45 -4.61 22.70 13.25
N GLU A 46 -5.11 23.94 13.13
CA GLU A 46 -6.52 24.25 13.40
C GLU A 46 -7.48 23.51 12.48
N LYS A 47 -7.16 23.40 11.18
CA LYS A 47 -7.92 22.62 10.20
C LYS A 47 -8.00 21.15 10.59
N TYR A 48 -6.87 20.52 10.90
CA TYR A 48 -6.82 19.10 11.26
C TYR A 48 -7.46 18.81 12.62
N ILE A 49 -7.28 19.69 13.61
CA ILE A 49 -7.93 19.57 14.92
C ILE A 49 -9.45 19.60 14.76
N ALA A 50 -9.99 20.58 14.04
CA ALA A 50 -11.43 20.69 13.80
C ALA A 50 -12.00 19.46 13.07
N HIS A 51 -11.22 18.87 12.15
CA HIS A 51 -11.60 17.66 11.43
C HIS A 51 -11.68 16.42 12.35
N LEU A 52 -10.68 16.24 13.21
CA LEU A 52 -10.64 15.17 14.21
C LEU A 52 -11.73 15.33 15.27
N GLU A 53 -12.00 16.56 15.73
CA GLU A 53 -13.10 16.86 16.68
C GLU A 53 -14.49 16.57 16.10
N ALA A 54 -14.64 16.64 14.77
CA ALA A 54 -15.86 16.22 14.07
C ALA A 54 -15.99 14.70 13.93
N GLY A 55 -15.04 13.92 14.47
CA GLY A 55 -15.00 12.46 14.42
C GLY A 55 -14.42 11.88 13.12
N ASN A 56 -13.79 12.71 12.29
CA ASN A 56 -13.22 12.27 11.01
C ASN A 56 -11.71 12.07 11.13
N SER A 57 -11.20 10.97 10.57
CA SER A 57 -9.77 10.65 10.56
C SER A 57 -8.94 11.62 9.70
N ALA A 58 -7.69 11.87 10.07
CA ALA A 58 -6.82 12.82 9.36
C ALA A 58 -6.61 12.48 7.86
N ARG A 59 -6.71 11.20 7.47
CA ARG A 59 -6.64 10.75 6.08
C ARG A 59 -7.74 11.28 5.17
N SER A 60 -8.86 11.74 5.72
CA SER A 60 -9.98 12.28 4.93
C SER A 60 -10.02 13.80 4.86
N VAL A 61 -8.97 14.48 5.34
CA VAL A 61 -8.80 15.93 5.16
C VAL A 61 -8.44 16.20 3.70
N ASP A 62 -9.17 17.09 3.05
CA ASP A 62 -8.77 17.65 1.75
C ASP A 62 -7.58 18.59 1.97
N ALA A 63 -6.37 18.12 1.65
CA ALA A 63 -5.12 18.80 1.95
C ALA A 63 -4.31 19.06 0.68
N SER A 64 -3.70 20.25 0.60
CA SER A 64 -2.71 20.56 -0.43
C SER A 64 -1.35 19.90 -0.14
N GLU A 65 -0.49 19.76 -1.16
CA GLU A 65 0.87 19.20 -1.02
C GLU A 65 1.66 19.89 0.11
N ASP A 66 1.60 21.23 0.12
CA ASP A 66 2.17 22.11 1.14
C ASP A 66 1.68 21.83 2.58
N GLU A 67 0.45 21.34 2.75
CA GLU A 67 -0.10 20.98 4.06
C GLU A 67 0.31 19.57 4.45
N LEU A 68 0.35 18.64 3.48
CA LEU A 68 0.79 17.26 3.66
C LEU A 68 2.25 17.21 4.14
N GLU A 69 3.14 18.03 3.56
CA GLU A 69 4.55 18.10 4.00
C GLU A 69 4.68 18.37 5.51
N VAL A 70 3.85 19.25 6.07
CA VAL A 70 3.86 19.56 7.50
C VAL A 70 3.30 18.39 8.31
N ILE A 71 2.18 17.81 7.87
CA ILE A 71 1.47 16.76 8.58
C ILE A 71 2.24 15.43 8.58
N GLU A 72 2.96 15.12 7.51
CA GLU A 72 3.82 13.94 7.43
C GLU A 72 4.91 13.93 8.51
N THR A 73 5.39 15.11 8.94
CA THR A 73 6.35 15.20 10.05
C THR A 73 5.79 14.74 11.39
N LEU A 74 4.46 14.80 11.56
CA LEU A 74 3.77 14.39 12.78
C LEU A 74 3.52 12.89 12.86
N GLN A 75 3.60 12.17 11.74
CA GLN A 75 3.34 10.73 11.68
C GLN A 75 2.00 10.32 12.32
N LEU A 76 0.96 11.12 12.07
CA LEU A 76 -0.39 10.90 12.62
C LEU A 76 -0.89 9.48 12.31
N LEU A 77 -1.51 8.85 13.31
CA LEU A 77 -2.02 7.48 13.22
C LEU A 77 -3.19 7.39 12.24
N THR A 78 -4.12 8.34 12.32
CA THR A 78 -5.33 8.44 11.51
C THR A 78 -5.07 8.99 10.10
N ALA A 79 -3.85 9.44 9.80
CA ALA A 79 -3.43 9.78 8.44
C ALA A 79 -3.03 8.56 7.60
N LYS A 80 -2.65 7.44 8.25
CA LYS A 80 -2.27 6.21 7.56
C LYS A 80 -3.47 5.59 6.82
N PRO A 81 -3.31 5.03 5.62
CA PRO A 81 -4.40 4.35 4.93
C PRO A 81 -4.84 3.10 5.70
N VAL A 82 -6.10 2.70 5.55
CA VAL A 82 -6.66 1.51 6.22
C VAL A 82 -7.47 0.63 5.28
N MET A 83 -7.60 -0.62 5.68
CA MET A 83 -8.53 -1.58 5.12
C MET A 83 -9.22 -2.31 6.27
N TYR A 84 -10.45 -2.75 6.04
CA TYR A 84 -11.26 -3.47 7.03
C TYR A 84 -11.27 -4.96 6.73
N MET A 85 -10.75 -5.74 7.66
CA MET A 85 -10.79 -7.19 7.59
C MET A 85 -11.96 -7.72 8.43
N CYS A 86 -13.05 -8.10 7.77
CA CYS A 86 -14.21 -8.68 8.43
C CYS A 86 -13.99 -10.18 8.63
N ASN A 87 -13.68 -10.58 9.86
CA ASN A 87 -13.65 -11.99 10.23
C ASN A 87 -15.08 -12.54 10.34
N VAL A 88 -15.38 -13.58 9.56
CA VAL A 88 -16.72 -14.17 9.43
C VAL A 88 -16.67 -15.68 9.59
N ASP A 89 -17.83 -16.29 9.80
CA ASP A 89 -18.03 -17.73 9.71
C ASP A 89 -17.86 -18.24 8.26
N GLU A 90 -17.69 -19.55 8.13
CA GLU A 90 -17.45 -20.25 6.86
C GLU A 90 -18.51 -19.98 5.81
N GLU A 91 -19.79 -20.11 6.18
CA GLU A 91 -20.91 -19.91 5.27
C GLU A 91 -20.96 -18.48 4.72
N SER A 92 -20.46 -17.54 5.52
CA SER A 92 -20.45 -16.11 5.21
C SER A 92 -19.20 -15.64 4.47
N VAL A 93 -18.17 -16.47 4.26
CA VAL A 93 -16.88 -16.01 3.68
C VAL A 93 -17.03 -15.45 2.26
N LYS A 94 -17.98 -15.96 1.48
CA LYS A 94 -18.23 -15.53 0.09
C LYS A 94 -19.19 -14.37 -0.01
N THR A 95 -20.28 -14.41 0.74
CA THR A 95 -21.42 -13.49 0.58
C THR A 95 -21.46 -12.41 1.65
N GLY A 96 -20.73 -12.60 2.75
CA GLY A 96 -20.86 -11.84 3.97
C GLY A 96 -22.16 -12.16 4.72
N ASN A 97 -22.34 -11.44 5.82
CA ASN A 97 -23.52 -11.50 6.68
C ASN A 97 -23.98 -10.08 7.06
N LYS A 98 -25.03 -9.98 7.88
CA LYS A 98 -25.58 -8.69 8.34
C LYS A 98 -24.53 -7.77 8.99
N HIS A 99 -23.49 -8.33 9.61
CA HIS A 99 -22.43 -7.56 10.25
C HIS A 99 -21.48 -6.95 9.23
N VAL A 100 -21.14 -7.72 8.18
CA VAL A 100 -20.37 -7.21 7.03
C VAL A 100 -21.13 -6.08 6.33
N SER A 101 -22.44 -6.25 6.09
CA SER A 101 -23.26 -5.19 5.49
C SER A 101 -23.25 -3.91 6.32
N ALA A 102 -23.34 -4.03 7.66
CA ALA A 102 -23.27 -2.87 8.55
C ALA A 102 -21.89 -2.18 8.50
N VAL A 103 -20.79 -2.94 8.42
CA VAL A 103 -19.44 -2.36 8.27
C VAL A 103 -19.29 -1.65 6.93
N LYS A 104 -19.68 -2.30 5.82
CA LYS A 104 -19.64 -1.71 4.47
C LYS A 104 -20.41 -0.40 4.40
N GLU A 105 -21.58 -0.33 5.03
CA GLU A 105 -22.37 0.91 5.10
C GLU A 105 -21.69 1.98 5.96
N ALA A 106 -21.11 1.61 7.11
CA ALA A 106 -20.43 2.54 8.00
C ALA A 106 -19.19 3.18 7.35
N VAL A 107 -18.50 2.45 6.47
CA VAL A 107 -17.22 2.90 5.87
C VAL A 107 -17.36 3.28 4.39
N LYS A 108 -18.58 3.37 3.87
CA LYS A 108 -18.84 3.65 2.44
C LYS A 108 -18.26 4.97 1.93
N ASN A 109 -18.05 5.93 2.85
CA ASN A 109 -17.49 7.24 2.56
C ASN A 109 -15.99 7.31 2.85
N GLU A 110 -15.40 6.21 3.32
CA GLU A 110 -13.97 6.08 3.51
C GLU A 110 -13.36 5.45 2.25
N ASP A 111 -12.20 5.93 1.84
CA ASP A 111 -11.39 5.27 0.81
C ASP A 111 -10.66 4.07 1.44
N ALA A 112 -11.45 3.04 1.79
CA ALA A 112 -10.99 1.86 2.50
C ALA A 112 -11.62 0.59 1.92
N GLU A 113 -10.78 -0.38 1.59
CA GLU A 113 -11.24 -1.69 1.11
C GLU A 113 -11.82 -2.50 2.27
N VAL A 114 -12.90 -3.26 2.01
CA VAL A 114 -13.49 -4.20 2.96
C VAL A 114 -13.29 -5.61 2.43
N LEU A 115 -12.47 -6.40 3.14
CA LEU A 115 -12.24 -7.81 2.84
C LEU A 115 -12.96 -8.71 3.84
N LEU A 116 -13.28 -9.91 3.40
CA LEU A 116 -13.85 -10.97 4.23
C LEU A 116 -12.80 -12.06 4.40
N ILE A 117 -12.72 -12.62 5.60
CA ILE A 117 -11.84 -13.73 5.91
C ILE A 117 -12.54 -14.63 6.94
N ALA A 118 -12.36 -15.93 6.82
CA ALA A 118 -12.79 -16.87 7.84
C ALA A 118 -11.53 -17.41 8.53
N THR A 119 -11.08 -16.76 9.61
CA THR A 119 -9.75 -17.06 10.18
C THR A 119 -9.60 -18.48 10.68
N ALA A 120 -10.71 -19.14 11.07
CA ALA A 120 -10.70 -20.55 11.45
C ALA A 120 -10.30 -21.45 10.26
N ILE A 121 -10.92 -21.24 9.10
CA ILE A 121 -10.60 -21.94 7.86
C ILE A 121 -9.16 -21.64 7.42
N GLU A 122 -8.73 -20.37 7.51
CA GLU A 122 -7.35 -20.02 7.13
C GLU A 122 -6.30 -20.73 7.98
N ALA A 123 -6.61 -21.00 9.26
CA ALA A 123 -5.73 -21.77 10.12
C ALA A 123 -5.65 -23.24 9.67
N GLU A 124 -6.78 -23.85 9.32
CA GLU A 124 -6.83 -25.22 8.78
C GLU A 124 -6.07 -25.33 7.44
N ILE A 125 -6.29 -24.38 6.53
CA ILE A 125 -5.57 -24.29 5.25
C ILE A 125 -4.05 -24.20 5.45
N ALA A 126 -3.61 -23.47 6.49
CA ALA A 126 -2.20 -23.27 6.80
C ALA A 126 -1.51 -24.54 7.34
N GLU A 127 -2.27 -25.46 7.93
CA GLU A 127 -1.77 -26.76 8.42
C GLU A 127 -1.63 -27.81 7.31
N LEU A 128 -2.30 -27.62 6.17
CA LEU A 128 -2.16 -28.49 4.99
C LEU A 128 -0.83 -28.21 4.29
N GLU A 129 0.14 -29.11 4.43
CA GLU A 129 1.45 -29.00 3.76
C GLU A 129 1.36 -29.40 2.29
N ASP A 130 0.52 -30.37 1.96
CA ASP A 130 0.34 -30.86 0.59
C ASP A 130 -0.49 -29.88 -0.25
N VAL A 131 0.01 -29.59 -1.46
CA VAL A 131 -0.62 -28.62 -2.36
C VAL A 131 -1.92 -29.16 -2.97
N GLU A 132 -1.97 -30.46 -3.28
CA GLU A 132 -3.17 -31.08 -3.85
C GLU A 132 -4.28 -31.14 -2.80
N GLU A 133 -3.96 -31.53 -1.56
CA GLU A 133 -4.90 -31.50 -0.43
C GLU A 133 -5.45 -30.11 -0.18
N ARG A 134 -4.58 -29.08 -0.19
CA ARG A 134 -5.01 -27.69 -0.03
C ARG A 134 -5.95 -27.24 -1.15
N LEU A 135 -5.65 -27.61 -2.40
CA LEU A 135 -6.50 -27.27 -3.54
C LEU A 135 -7.86 -27.96 -3.47
N MET A 136 -7.90 -29.24 -3.07
CA MET A 136 -9.15 -29.97 -2.85
C MET A 136 -9.99 -29.31 -1.75
N PHE A 137 -9.37 -28.96 -0.63
CA PHE A 137 -10.07 -28.30 0.48
C PHE A 137 -10.67 -26.95 0.06
N LEU A 138 -9.91 -26.15 -0.69
CA LEU A 138 -10.41 -24.89 -1.25
C LEU A 138 -11.58 -25.13 -2.22
N GLU A 139 -11.49 -26.14 -3.08
CA GLU A 139 -12.55 -26.49 -4.04
C GLU A 139 -13.84 -26.94 -3.33
N GLU A 140 -13.74 -27.73 -2.25
CA GLU A 140 -14.88 -28.16 -1.42
C GLU A 140 -15.60 -26.97 -0.79
N LEU A 141 -14.83 -25.98 -0.33
CA LEU A 141 -15.34 -24.69 0.16
C LEU A 141 -15.78 -23.77 -0.98
N GLY A 142 -15.51 -24.14 -2.24
CA GLY A 142 -15.70 -23.36 -3.47
C GLY A 142 -14.96 -22.03 -3.48
N LEU A 143 -13.79 -21.98 -2.87
CA LEU A 143 -12.84 -20.87 -2.88
C LEU A 143 -11.79 -21.12 -3.96
N GLU A 144 -11.44 -20.10 -4.73
CA GLU A 144 -10.36 -20.22 -5.71
C GLU A 144 -8.98 -20.13 -5.02
N LYS A 145 -8.89 -19.29 -3.99
CA LYS A 145 -7.67 -19.01 -3.24
C LYS A 145 -7.98 -18.77 -1.76
N PRO A 146 -6.99 -18.99 -0.86
CA PRO A 146 -7.15 -18.64 0.56
C PRO A 146 -7.41 -17.15 0.75
N GLY A 147 -8.16 -16.78 1.78
CA GLY A 147 -8.40 -15.39 2.18
C GLY A 147 -7.11 -14.60 2.42
N VAL A 148 -6.08 -15.25 2.99
CA VAL A 148 -4.75 -14.64 3.17
C VAL A 148 -4.13 -14.19 1.84
N HIS A 149 -4.41 -14.86 0.72
CA HIS A 149 -3.94 -14.43 -0.60
C HIS A 149 -4.47 -13.04 -0.96
N TYR A 150 -5.77 -12.82 -0.79
CA TYR A 150 -6.40 -11.53 -1.08
C TYR A 150 -5.95 -10.45 -0.10
N LEU A 151 -5.77 -10.79 1.18
CA LEU A 151 -5.20 -9.87 2.18
C LEU A 151 -3.81 -9.36 1.76
N ILE A 152 -2.91 -10.25 1.33
CA ILE A 152 -1.56 -9.86 0.90
C ILE A 152 -1.63 -8.93 -0.31
N GLN A 153 -2.44 -9.28 -1.32
CA GLN A 153 -2.59 -8.46 -2.52
C GLN A 153 -3.15 -7.07 -2.22
N SER A 154 -4.19 -6.99 -1.38
CA SER A 154 -4.78 -5.72 -0.97
C SER A 154 -3.84 -4.90 -0.10
N THR A 155 -3.04 -5.53 0.77
CA THR A 155 -2.02 -4.82 1.56
C THR A 155 -0.94 -4.21 0.66
N TYR A 156 -0.50 -4.93 -0.38
CA TYR A 156 0.43 -4.39 -1.38
C TYR A 156 -0.15 -3.16 -2.08
N LYS A 157 -1.42 -3.21 -2.46
CA LYS A 157 -2.12 -2.07 -3.06
C LYS A 157 -2.26 -0.90 -2.08
N LEU A 158 -2.66 -1.17 -0.84
CA LEU A 158 -2.85 -0.17 0.22
C LEU A 158 -1.56 0.61 0.51
N LEU A 159 -0.42 -0.07 0.43
CA LEU A 159 0.91 0.51 0.63
C LEU A 159 1.49 1.11 -0.65
N ASN A 160 0.73 1.18 -1.74
CA ASN A 160 1.18 1.63 -3.07
C ASN A 160 2.46 0.91 -3.52
N LEU A 161 2.56 -0.39 -3.27
CA LEU A 161 3.70 -1.21 -3.63
C LEU A 161 3.49 -1.86 -5.01
N LYS A 162 4.55 -1.86 -5.82
CA LYS A 162 4.67 -2.57 -7.09
C LYS A 162 5.77 -3.62 -7.00
N THR A 163 5.68 -4.62 -7.88
CA THR A 163 6.69 -5.67 -8.01
C THR A 163 7.34 -5.59 -9.37
N TYR A 164 8.67 -5.62 -9.43
CA TYR A 164 9.40 -5.93 -10.66
C TYR A 164 10.21 -7.21 -10.48
N PHE A 165 10.66 -7.80 -11.57
CA PHE A 165 11.38 -9.07 -11.56
C PHE A 165 12.78 -8.92 -12.15
N THR A 166 13.72 -9.65 -11.57
CA THR A 166 14.96 -10.04 -12.25
C THR A 166 14.86 -11.53 -12.58
N ALA A 167 15.03 -11.88 -13.86
CA ALA A 167 14.94 -13.26 -14.32
C ALA A 167 16.25 -13.67 -15.02
N GLY A 168 16.91 -14.70 -14.50
CA GLY A 168 18.12 -15.27 -15.09
C GLY A 168 18.22 -16.77 -14.84
N LEU A 169 19.25 -17.41 -15.41
CA LEU A 169 19.42 -18.87 -15.32
C LEU A 169 19.54 -19.40 -13.89
N LYS A 170 20.12 -18.61 -12.98
CA LYS A 170 20.36 -19.03 -11.59
C LYS A 170 19.22 -18.67 -10.65
N GLU A 171 18.51 -17.59 -10.93
CA GLU A 171 17.55 -16.99 -10.01
C GLU A 171 16.47 -16.24 -10.78
N VAL A 172 15.23 -16.40 -10.32
CA VAL A 172 14.12 -15.50 -10.63
C VAL A 172 13.67 -14.91 -9.31
N ARG A 173 13.64 -13.58 -9.23
CA ARG A 173 13.32 -12.86 -7.99
C ARG A 173 12.37 -11.71 -8.23
N ALA A 174 11.40 -11.60 -7.34
CA ALA A 174 10.50 -10.46 -7.19
C ALA A 174 11.14 -9.40 -6.28
N TRP A 175 11.05 -8.15 -6.68
CA TRP A 175 11.55 -6.99 -5.96
C TRP A 175 10.42 -6.00 -5.72
N THR A 176 10.27 -5.58 -4.47
CA THR A 176 9.23 -4.65 -4.05
C THR A 176 9.73 -3.22 -4.14
N ILE A 177 8.94 -2.35 -4.76
CA ILE A 177 9.16 -0.91 -4.89
C ILE A 177 7.86 -0.16 -4.61
N THR A 178 7.91 1.15 -4.41
CA THR A 178 6.71 1.99 -4.35
C THR A 178 6.31 2.47 -5.76
N GLU A 179 5.03 2.77 -5.96
CA GLU A 179 4.55 3.44 -7.18
C GLU A 179 5.37 4.71 -7.47
N GLY A 180 5.69 4.93 -8.74
CA GLY A 180 6.50 6.09 -9.17
C GLY A 180 8.01 5.94 -8.96
N THR A 181 8.50 4.78 -8.49
CA THR A 181 9.94 4.51 -8.39
C THR A 181 10.60 4.54 -9.77
N LYS A 182 11.68 5.32 -9.91
CA LYS A 182 12.46 5.38 -11.14
C LYS A 182 13.43 4.21 -11.28
N ALA A 183 13.83 3.87 -12.50
CA ALA A 183 14.73 2.73 -12.77
C ALA A 183 16.04 2.72 -11.94
N PRO A 184 16.75 3.84 -11.71
CA PRO A 184 17.93 3.85 -10.83
C PRO A 184 17.63 3.53 -9.37
N GLN A 185 16.50 4.02 -8.86
CA GLN A 185 16.05 3.76 -7.49
C GLN A 185 15.61 2.30 -7.33
N ALA A 186 14.93 1.74 -8.33
CA ALA A 186 14.60 0.32 -8.36
C ALA A 186 15.86 -0.56 -8.36
N ALA A 187 16.90 -0.18 -9.11
CA ALA A 187 18.20 -0.85 -9.08
C ALA A 187 18.87 -0.76 -7.70
N ALA A 188 18.70 0.35 -6.98
CA ALA A 188 19.21 0.56 -5.62
C ALA A 188 18.65 -0.45 -4.60
N VAL A 189 17.42 -0.96 -4.83
CA VAL A 189 16.79 -2.00 -4.00
C VAL A 189 17.57 -3.32 -4.07
N ILE A 190 18.23 -3.60 -5.20
CA ILE A 190 19.13 -4.76 -5.33
C ILE A 190 20.44 -4.50 -4.61
N HIS A 191 21.05 -3.35 -4.92
CA HIS A 191 22.29 -2.91 -4.31
C HIS A 191 22.46 -1.39 -4.45
N THR A 192 22.82 -0.71 -3.38
CA THR A 192 22.90 0.77 -3.33
C THR A 192 23.88 1.36 -4.35
N ASP A 193 24.97 0.66 -4.68
CA ASP A 193 25.93 1.11 -5.70
C ASP A 193 25.35 1.20 -7.11
N PHE A 194 24.29 0.42 -7.42
CA PHE A 194 23.70 0.42 -8.77
C PHE A 194 23.05 1.77 -9.09
N GLU A 195 22.56 2.50 -8.10
CA GLU A 195 21.93 3.80 -8.32
C GLU A 195 22.96 4.83 -8.85
N LYS A 196 24.12 4.90 -8.21
CA LYS A 196 25.21 5.81 -8.60
C LYS A 196 25.84 5.39 -9.92
N GLY A 197 26.03 4.09 -10.10
CA GLY A 197 26.60 3.50 -11.31
C GLY A 197 25.61 3.36 -12.46
N PHE A 198 24.33 3.70 -12.28
CA PHE A 198 23.27 3.40 -13.24
C PHE A 198 23.56 3.98 -14.63
N ILE A 199 23.55 3.11 -15.64
CA ILE A 199 23.69 3.48 -17.05
C ILE A 199 22.32 3.46 -17.73
N ARG A 200 21.64 2.31 -17.67
CA ARG A 200 20.34 2.04 -18.31
C ARG A 200 19.72 0.76 -17.77
N ALA A 201 18.43 0.57 -18.00
CA ALA A 201 17.73 -0.68 -17.76
C ALA A 201 17.29 -1.31 -19.09
N GLU A 202 17.46 -2.62 -19.22
CA GLU A 202 16.77 -3.42 -20.24
C GLU A 202 15.46 -3.89 -19.60
N VAL A 203 14.32 -3.55 -20.22
CA VAL A 203 12.99 -3.77 -19.65
C VAL A 203 12.10 -4.54 -20.62
N MET A 204 11.43 -5.56 -20.10
CA MET A 204 10.39 -6.31 -20.81
C MET A 204 9.13 -6.34 -19.94
N ALA A 205 7.97 -6.10 -20.55
CA ALA A 205 6.71 -6.25 -19.83
C ALA A 205 6.40 -7.72 -19.55
N TYR A 206 5.88 -8.04 -18.36
CA TYR A 206 5.50 -9.40 -17.96
C TYR A 206 4.70 -10.16 -19.03
N ASN A 207 3.63 -9.53 -19.53
CA ASN A 207 2.73 -10.15 -20.49
C ASN A 207 3.42 -10.46 -21.83
N ASP A 208 4.34 -9.60 -22.27
CA ASP A 208 5.11 -9.84 -23.50
C ASP A 208 6.04 -11.05 -23.29
N PHE A 209 6.72 -11.13 -22.14
CA PHE A 209 7.61 -12.24 -21.82
C PHE A 209 6.89 -13.59 -21.72
N VAL A 210 5.76 -13.64 -21.01
CA VAL A 210 4.97 -14.87 -20.88
C VAL A 210 4.40 -15.31 -22.22
N THR A 211 3.95 -14.38 -23.06
CA THR A 211 3.38 -14.69 -24.38
C THR A 211 4.44 -15.18 -25.37
N LEU A 212 5.63 -14.57 -25.37
CA LEU A 212 6.71 -14.89 -26.31
C LEU A 212 7.63 -16.02 -25.82
N GLY A 213 7.57 -16.35 -24.53
CA GLY A 213 8.21 -17.52 -23.92
C GLY A 213 9.71 -17.40 -23.65
N SER A 214 10.39 -16.33 -24.11
CA SER A 214 11.81 -16.09 -23.80
C SER A 214 12.23 -14.63 -24.00
N GLU A 215 13.34 -14.26 -23.34
CA GLU A 215 13.99 -12.95 -23.53
C GLU A 215 14.41 -12.74 -25.00
N GLN A 216 14.97 -13.77 -25.63
CA GLN A 216 15.39 -13.69 -27.03
C GLN A 216 14.20 -13.45 -27.95
N ALA A 217 13.08 -14.15 -27.74
CA ALA A 217 11.85 -13.92 -28.50
C ALA A 217 11.29 -12.50 -28.27
N CYS A 218 11.36 -11.97 -27.04
CA CYS A 218 11.00 -10.58 -26.76
C CYS A 218 11.88 -9.60 -27.55
N LYS A 219 13.20 -9.83 -27.55
CA LYS A 219 14.15 -9.01 -28.29
C LYS A 219 13.90 -9.05 -29.80
N ASP A 220 13.70 -10.22 -30.37
CA ASP A 220 13.47 -10.41 -31.80
C ASP A 220 12.14 -9.79 -32.27
N ASN A 221 11.15 -9.69 -31.37
CA ASN A 221 9.88 -9.02 -31.62
C ASN A 221 9.86 -7.53 -31.17
N GLY A 222 11.01 -6.96 -30.81
CA GLY A 222 11.12 -5.54 -30.42
C GLY A 222 10.42 -5.19 -29.09
N LYS A 223 10.21 -6.17 -28.20
CA LYS A 223 9.59 -6.02 -26.87
C LYS A 223 10.59 -5.83 -25.73
N LEU A 224 11.88 -5.82 -26.03
CA LEU A 224 12.93 -5.42 -25.10
C LEU A 224 13.23 -3.94 -25.30
N ALA A 225 12.83 -3.11 -24.33
CA ALA A 225 13.09 -1.69 -24.30
C ALA A 225 14.41 -1.38 -23.58
N ILE A 226 15.08 -0.31 -24.00
CA ILE A 226 16.24 0.23 -23.28
C ILE A 226 15.81 1.55 -22.66
N GLU A 227 15.76 1.57 -21.34
CA GLU A 227 15.18 2.64 -20.55
C GLU A 227 16.24 3.42 -19.77
N GLY A 228 16.01 4.73 -19.67
CA GLY A 228 16.92 5.68 -19.02
C GLY A 228 16.59 5.93 -17.55
N LYS A 229 17.19 6.98 -16.99
CA LYS A 229 17.05 7.34 -15.57
C LYS A 229 15.65 7.80 -15.19
N ASP A 230 14.89 8.35 -16.13
CA ASP A 230 13.54 8.87 -15.90
C ASP A 230 12.42 7.85 -16.12
N TYR A 231 12.78 6.61 -16.47
CA TYR A 231 11.80 5.55 -16.61
C TYR A 231 11.16 5.22 -15.27
N LEU A 232 9.83 5.28 -15.23
CA LEU A 232 9.02 4.85 -14.11
C LEU A 232 8.77 3.35 -14.25
N VAL A 233 9.24 2.58 -13.28
CA VAL A 233 9.11 1.13 -13.28
C VAL A 233 7.65 0.75 -13.14
N LYS A 234 7.19 -0.17 -14.01
CA LYS A 234 5.82 -0.65 -14.02
C LYS A 234 5.72 -1.98 -13.30
N ASP A 235 4.52 -2.25 -12.80
CA ASP A 235 4.21 -3.51 -12.14
C ASP A 235 4.38 -4.68 -13.11
N GLY A 236 5.15 -5.67 -12.67
CA GLY A 236 5.51 -6.85 -13.43
C GLY A 236 6.68 -6.69 -14.39
N ASP A 237 7.32 -5.51 -14.49
CA ASP A 237 8.47 -5.34 -15.38
C ASP A 237 9.57 -6.38 -15.08
N ILE A 238 10.08 -7.02 -16.12
CA ILE A 238 11.25 -7.88 -16.06
C ILE A 238 12.44 -7.04 -16.48
N MET A 239 13.34 -6.78 -15.53
CA MET A 239 14.39 -5.79 -15.67
C MET A 239 15.78 -6.40 -15.53
N ASN A 240 16.71 -5.88 -16.33
CA ASN A 240 18.14 -6.11 -16.19
C ASN A 240 18.87 -4.76 -16.19
N PHE A 241 19.56 -4.45 -15.09
CA PHE A 241 20.23 -3.17 -14.91
C PHE A 241 21.67 -3.22 -15.41
N ARG A 242 22.05 -2.22 -16.22
CA ARG A 242 23.44 -1.99 -16.61
C ARG A 242 23.99 -0.86 -15.76
N PHE A 243 25.09 -1.12 -15.07
CA PHE A 243 25.78 -0.16 -14.22
C PHE A 243 27.29 -0.23 -14.44
N ASN A 244 27.97 0.86 -14.14
CA ASN A 244 29.43 0.88 -14.06
C ASN A 244 29.85 0.65 -12.61
N VAL A 245 30.85 -0.21 -12.40
CA VAL A 245 31.49 -0.44 -11.09
C VAL A 245 32.69 0.47 -10.96
#